data_AF-A0A2N2GNC4-F1
#
_entry.id   AF-A0A2N2GNC4-F1
#
_cell.length_a   1.000
_cell.length_b   1.000
_cell.length_c   1.000
_cell.angle_alpha   90.00
_cell.angle_beta   90.00
_cell.angle_gamma   90.00
#
_symmetry.space_group_name_H-M   'P 1'
#
loop_
_entity.id
_entity.type
_entity.pdbx_description
1 polymer ?
#
loop_
_entity_poly.entity_id
_entity_poly.type
_entity_poly.pdbx_seq_one_letter_code
_entity_poly.pdbx_strand_id
1 'polypeptide(L)'
;IFGACLWQMNKALDSPFKSVIKFAYLELLLRGETTTLPLFSDRVKCLVTYPEKLAGTEQDAMDLAEIDPYILLARDIIAFYTQEKSEQKRASLIQECMFLKTLEGFESQKNTKFGQTSHLKATMDMMQAWHLLPENFSHFLRFRNWKYKELIAFGAKVHDYLIETYKRLRWIFKSFGADTGLTITERDISILGRKLFTFYEQKADKIDYIRSVSRDLMAQEHITIHITKYEGVFYYYAFQGQLDHETVKSNVDSVIKREDNLVRLIVWLLVNGILAAKTQLHLTKNFLPIDLVDIQKLTELLIKTFPIIHFSRISPANLLKREKVLRALAIVNFEKEPVKGSKTLKSTMVTENSYGEYFIQGYTTPIQLKNAMRILLTQHYVSRWNNNLDIFIPAQDEQSYLKTLIER
;
A
#
# COMPACT_ATOMS: atom_id res chain seq x y z
N ILE A 1 -2.36 -19.13 -17.14
CA ILE A 1 -2.67 -18.93 -15.70
C ILE A 1 -1.52 -18.24 -14.95
N PHE A 2 -0.25 -18.68 -15.06
CA PHE A 2 0.88 -18.05 -14.35
C PHE A 2 1.01 -16.54 -14.56
N GLY A 3 0.94 -16.07 -15.81
CA GLY A 3 0.97 -14.63 -16.11
C GLY A 3 -0.19 -13.86 -15.50
N ALA A 4 -1.36 -14.49 -15.37
CA ALA A 4 -2.51 -13.89 -14.68
C ALA A 4 -2.24 -13.74 -13.17
N CYS A 5 -1.60 -14.72 -12.51
CA CYS A 5 -1.22 -14.62 -11.10
C CYS A 5 -0.27 -13.45 -10.87
N LEU A 6 0.78 -13.35 -11.69
CA LEU A 6 1.79 -12.31 -11.58
C LEU A 6 1.19 -10.90 -11.85
N TRP A 7 0.23 -10.81 -12.77
CA TRP A 7 -0.55 -9.60 -13.00
C TRP A 7 -1.48 -9.25 -11.83
N GLN A 8 -2.19 -10.23 -11.25
CA GLN A 8 -3.05 -10.00 -10.09
C GLN A 8 -2.26 -9.51 -8.88
N MET A 9 -1.05 -10.01 -8.67
CA MET A 9 -0.20 -9.58 -7.56
C MET A 9 0.12 -8.08 -7.66
N ASN A 10 0.42 -7.63 -8.88
CA ASN A 10 0.70 -6.21 -9.14
C ASN A 10 -0.53 -5.31 -9.01
N LYS A 11 -1.71 -5.83 -9.35
CA LYS A 11 -2.99 -5.12 -9.14
C LYS A 11 -3.40 -5.08 -7.68
N ALA A 12 -2.96 -6.05 -6.88
CA ALA A 12 -3.28 -6.12 -5.46
C ALA A 12 -2.70 -4.96 -4.66
N LEU A 13 -1.63 -4.33 -5.16
CA LEU A 13 -1.00 -3.17 -4.52
C LEU A 13 -1.93 -1.95 -4.41
N ASP A 14 -2.96 -1.83 -5.26
CA ASP A 14 -3.97 -0.76 -5.17
C ASP A 14 -5.41 -1.29 -5.02
N SER A 15 -5.69 -2.53 -5.44
CA SER A 15 -7.02 -3.15 -5.38
C SER A 15 -6.93 -4.57 -4.78
N PRO A 16 -6.61 -4.70 -3.49
CA PRO A 16 -6.27 -5.98 -2.89
C PRO A 16 -7.43 -6.99 -2.90
N PHE A 17 -8.66 -6.57 -2.62
CA PHE A 17 -9.80 -7.49 -2.47
C PHE A 17 -10.14 -8.23 -3.76
N LYS A 18 -10.23 -7.49 -4.88
CA LYS A 18 -10.44 -8.10 -6.21
C LYS A 18 -9.33 -9.08 -6.58
N SER A 19 -8.08 -8.75 -6.22
CA SER A 19 -6.95 -9.63 -6.48
C SER A 19 -7.02 -10.91 -5.64
N VAL A 20 -7.41 -10.84 -4.37
CA VAL A 20 -7.64 -12.03 -3.52
C VAL A 20 -8.63 -12.99 -4.17
N ILE A 21 -9.81 -12.48 -4.58
CA ILE A 21 -10.86 -13.29 -5.22
C ILE A 21 -10.34 -13.97 -6.48
N LYS A 22 -9.60 -13.24 -7.32
CA LYS A 22 -9.03 -13.79 -8.55
C LYS A 22 -7.92 -14.79 -8.29
N PHE A 23 -7.08 -14.58 -7.28
CA PHE A 23 -6.08 -15.56 -6.87
C PHE A 23 -6.73 -16.86 -6.40
N ALA A 24 -7.77 -16.73 -5.58
CA ALA A 24 -8.57 -17.87 -5.12
C ALA A 24 -9.18 -18.65 -6.28
N TYR A 25 -9.73 -17.95 -7.28
CA TYR A 25 -10.24 -18.58 -8.49
C TYR A 25 -9.14 -19.26 -9.33
N LEU A 26 -7.97 -18.64 -9.50
CA LEU A 26 -6.86 -19.25 -10.23
C LEU A 26 -6.33 -20.50 -9.53
N GLU A 27 -6.32 -20.52 -8.19
CA GLU A 27 -5.96 -21.69 -7.40
C GLU A 27 -7.03 -22.80 -7.55
N LEU A 28 -8.31 -22.46 -7.49
CA LEU A 28 -9.42 -23.39 -7.80
C LEU A 28 -9.26 -24.03 -9.19
N LEU A 29 -8.99 -23.23 -10.22
CA LEU A 29 -8.81 -23.74 -11.60
C LEU A 29 -7.60 -24.65 -11.76
N LEU A 30 -6.55 -24.46 -10.96
CA LEU A 30 -5.33 -25.26 -11.04
C LEU A 30 -5.38 -26.54 -10.22
N ARG A 31 -6.06 -26.50 -9.07
CA ARG A 31 -6.17 -27.61 -8.12
C ARG A 31 -7.42 -28.44 -8.31
N GLY A 32 -8.44 -27.91 -8.99
CA GLY A 32 -9.65 -28.64 -9.30
C GLY A 32 -9.32 -29.87 -10.14
N GLU A 33 -9.74 -31.05 -9.67
CA GLU A 33 -9.53 -32.34 -10.35
C GLU A 33 -10.31 -32.45 -11.67
N THR A 34 -11.21 -31.51 -11.94
CA THR A 34 -12.09 -31.52 -13.10
C THR A 34 -11.37 -30.98 -14.32
N THR A 35 -10.87 -31.91 -15.12
CA THR A 35 -10.27 -31.71 -16.45
C THR A 35 -11.21 -31.08 -17.49
N THR A 36 -12.48 -30.84 -17.15
CA THR A 36 -13.54 -30.41 -18.10
C THR A 36 -14.65 -29.57 -17.46
N LEU A 37 -14.40 -28.79 -16.40
CA LEU A 37 -15.43 -27.80 -16.01
C LEU A 37 -15.62 -26.84 -17.19
N PRO A 38 -16.87 -26.62 -17.68
CA PRO A 38 -17.12 -25.52 -18.61
C PRO A 38 -16.61 -24.23 -17.96
N LEU A 39 -16.07 -23.31 -18.76
CA LEU A 39 -15.63 -22.03 -18.22
C LEU A 39 -16.76 -21.45 -17.38
N PHE A 40 -16.45 -20.84 -16.23
CA PHE A 40 -17.48 -20.29 -15.34
C PHE A 40 -18.48 -19.39 -16.10
N SER A 41 -18.00 -18.65 -17.11
CA SER A 41 -18.83 -17.85 -18.02
C SER A 41 -19.84 -18.68 -18.83
N ASP A 42 -19.45 -19.86 -19.31
CA ASP A 42 -20.33 -20.76 -20.05
C ASP A 42 -21.40 -21.34 -19.13
N ARG A 43 -21.04 -21.66 -17.88
CA ARG A 43 -22.01 -22.10 -16.87
C ARG A 43 -23.03 -21.02 -16.56
N VAL A 44 -22.59 -19.78 -16.31
CA VAL A 44 -23.48 -18.62 -16.10
C VAL A 44 -24.36 -18.38 -17.32
N LYS A 45 -23.80 -18.43 -18.53
CA LYS A 45 -24.57 -18.29 -19.77
C LYS A 45 -25.64 -19.38 -19.86
N CYS A 46 -25.30 -20.63 -19.56
CA CYS A 46 -26.22 -21.76 -19.60
C CYS A 46 -27.35 -21.59 -18.57
N LEU A 47 -27.03 -21.21 -17.32
CA LEU A 47 -28.02 -20.90 -16.27
C LEU A 47 -29.07 -19.87 -16.72
N VAL A 48 -28.64 -18.86 -17.49
CA VAL A 48 -29.54 -17.79 -17.97
C VAL A 48 -30.32 -18.18 -19.23
N THR A 49 -29.69 -18.90 -20.17
CA THR A 49 -30.25 -19.12 -21.52
C THR A 49 -30.88 -20.48 -21.74
N TYR A 50 -30.34 -21.52 -21.10
CA TYR A 50 -30.73 -22.91 -21.28
C TYR A 50 -30.60 -23.70 -19.95
N PRO A 51 -31.24 -23.27 -18.84
CA PRO A 51 -31.08 -23.91 -17.53
C PRO A 51 -31.43 -25.39 -17.54
N GLU A 52 -32.34 -25.82 -18.42
CA GLU A 52 -32.72 -27.22 -18.62
C GLU A 52 -31.55 -28.13 -19.03
N LYS A 53 -30.50 -27.56 -19.64
CA LYS A 53 -29.29 -28.31 -20.04
C LYS A 53 -28.35 -28.61 -18.87
N LEU A 54 -28.61 -28.02 -17.69
CA LEU A 54 -27.85 -28.27 -16.46
C LEU A 54 -28.56 -29.25 -15.51
N ALA A 55 -29.70 -29.80 -15.93
CA ALA A 55 -30.50 -30.75 -15.15
C ALA A 55 -29.68 -31.97 -14.70
N GLY A 56 -29.69 -32.26 -13.39
CA GLY A 56 -28.91 -33.33 -12.75
C GLY A 56 -27.79 -32.86 -11.81
N THR A 57 -27.57 -31.55 -11.70
CA THR A 57 -26.76 -30.93 -10.63
C THR A 57 -27.69 -30.31 -9.58
N GLU A 58 -27.23 -30.04 -8.34
CA GLU A 58 -28.01 -29.36 -7.27
C GLU A 58 -28.49 -27.94 -7.65
N GLN A 59 -28.33 -27.52 -8.91
CA GLN A 59 -28.84 -26.29 -9.49
C GLN A 59 -30.09 -26.57 -10.31
N ASP A 60 -31.22 -26.77 -9.65
CA ASP A 60 -32.54 -26.60 -10.27
C ASP A 60 -32.69 -25.18 -10.84
N ALA A 61 -33.68 -24.95 -11.70
CA ALA A 61 -33.90 -23.67 -12.38
C ALA A 61 -33.99 -22.50 -11.37
N MET A 62 -32.85 -21.82 -11.16
CA MET A 62 -32.74 -20.64 -10.32
C MET A 62 -33.54 -19.48 -10.93
N ASP A 63 -34.14 -18.65 -10.08
CA ASP A 63 -34.70 -17.38 -10.55
C ASP A 63 -33.58 -16.53 -11.17
N LEU A 64 -33.84 -15.90 -12.31
CA LEU A 64 -32.91 -14.98 -12.96
C LEU A 64 -32.43 -13.88 -12.01
N ALA A 65 -33.26 -13.47 -11.04
CA ALA A 65 -32.91 -12.48 -10.03
C ALA A 65 -31.81 -12.97 -9.05
N GLU A 66 -31.62 -14.28 -8.92
CA GLU A 66 -30.63 -14.90 -8.03
C GLU A 66 -29.32 -15.26 -8.74
N ILE A 67 -29.27 -15.11 -10.07
CA ILE A 67 -28.08 -15.41 -10.87
C ILE A 67 -27.15 -14.19 -10.87
N ASP A 68 -26.39 -14.00 -9.79
CA ASP A 68 -25.28 -13.06 -9.74
C ASP A 68 -23.94 -13.78 -10.02
N PRO A 69 -23.22 -13.46 -11.12
CA PRO A 69 -21.98 -14.14 -11.47
C PRO A 69 -20.87 -13.99 -10.42
N TYR A 70 -20.85 -12.90 -9.65
CA TYR A 70 -19.84 -12.69 -8.61
C TYR A 70 -20.14 -13.52 -7.37
N ILE A 71 -21.41 -13.60 -6.95
CA ILE A 71 -21.86 -14.41 -5.83
C ILE A 71 -21.75 -15.91 -6.15
N LEU A 72 -22.11 -16.33 -7.36
CA LEU A 72 -21.95 -17.72 -7.79
C LEU A 72 -20.47 -18.13 -7.86
N LEU A 73 -19.59 -17.22 -8.29
CA LEU A 73 -18.15 -17.46 -8.29
C LEU A 73 -17.62 -17.56 -6.85
N ALA A 74 -18.10 -16.68 -5.98
CA ALA A 74 -17.77 -16.70 -4.56
C ALA A 74 -18.16 -18.03 -3.91
N ARG A 75 -19.38 -18.52 -4.18
CA ARG A 75 -19.87 -19.81 -3.71
C ARG A 75 -18.93 -20.95 -4.04
N ASP A 76 -18.52 -21.07 -5.31
CA ASP A 76 -17.64 -22.16 -5.74
C ASP A 76 -16.25 -22.07 -5.10
N ILE A 77 -15.69 -20.86 -5.01
CA ILE A 77 -14.41 -20.63 -4.37
C ILE A 77 -14.48 -21.03 -2.89
N ILE A 78 -15.50 -20.55 -2.16
CA ILE A 78 -15.64 -20.86 -0.74
C ILE A 78 -15.84 -22.36 -0.54
N ALA A 79 -16.71 -23.00 -1.32
CA ALA A 79 -16.92 -24.44 -1.27
C ALA A 79 -15.59 -25.20 -1.40
N PHE A 80 -14.74 -24.82 -2.36
CA PHE A 80 -13.40 -25.39 -2.53
C PHE A 80 -12.49 -25.20 -1.33
N TYR A 81 -12.36 -23.98 -0.78
CA TYR A 81 -11.50 -23.74 0.38
C TYR A 81 -12.04 -24.34 1.69
N THR A 82 -13.33 -24.69 1.76
CA THR A 82 -13.91 -25.32 2.96
C THR A 82 -13.81 -26.85 2.97
N GLN A 83 -13.32 -27.48 1.90
CA GLN A 83 -13.15 -28.95 1.85
C GLN A 83 -12.10 -29.45 2.85
N GLU A 84 -11.06 -28.66 3.12
CA GLU A 84 -9.98 -29.00 4.03
C GLU A 84 -9.96 -28.08 5.27
N LYS A 85 -9.88 -28.65 6.48
CA LYS A 85 -9.82 -27.86 7.73
C LYS A 85 -8.62 -26.90 7.79
N SER A 86 -7.50 -27.25 7.16
CA SER A 86 -6.29 -26.42 7.04
C SER A 86 -6.55 -25.09 6.32
N GLU A 87 -7.56 -25.06 5.45
CA GLU A 87 -7.84 -23.95 4.55
C GLU A 87 -8.93 -22.99 5.10
N GLN A 88 -9.56 -23.32 6.23
CA GLN A 88 -10.66 -22.54 6.84
C GLN A 88 -10.30 -21.07 7.08
N LYS A 89 -9.06 -20.79 7.52
CA LYS A 89 -8.59 -19.40 7.71
C LYS A 89 -8.52 -18.61 6.40
N ARG A 90 -8.22 -19.29 5.29
CA ARG A 90 -8.17 -18.67 3.95
C ARG A 90 -9.59 -18.49 3.41
N ALA A 91 -10.47 -19.47 3.59
CA ALA A 91 -11.89 -19.35 3.25
C ALA A 91 -12.51 -18.10 3.90
N SER A 92 -12.27 -17.92 5.21
CA SER A 92 -12.73 -16.74 5.95
C SER A 92 -12.18 -15.44 5.37
N LEU A 93 -10.86 -15.32 5.12
CA LEU A 93 -10.28 -14.12 4.51
C LEU A 93 -10.83 -13.83 3.10
N ILE A 94 -11.07 -14.87 2.30
CA ILE A 94 -11.64 -14.73 0.95
C ILE A 94 -13.08 -14.22 1.04
N GLN A 95 -13.90 -14.75 1.97
CA GLN A 95 -15.26 -14.24 2.25
C GLN A 95 -15.22 -12.77 2.68
N GLU A 96 -14.32 -12.40 3.59
CA GLU A 96 -14.13 -11.02 4.04
C GLU A 96 -13.79 -10.09 2.87
N CYS A 97 -12.86 -10.49 2.00
CA CYS A 97 -12.51 -9.74 0.80
C CYS A 97 -13.65 -9.67 -0.23
N MET A 98 -14.42 -10.74 -0.40
CA MET A 98 -15.61 -10.76 -1.27
C MET A 98 -16.65 -9.76 -0.78
N PHE A 99 -16.95 -9.79 0.52
CA PHE A 99 -17.88 -8.86 1.14
C PHE A 99 -17.39 -7.42 1.00
N LEU A 100 -16.13 -7.11 1.35
CA LEU A 100 -15.59 -5.77 1.15
C LEU A 100 -15.61 -5.32 -0.31
N LYS A 101 -15.42 -6.25 -1.26
CA LYS A 101 -15.48 -5.95 -2.67
C LYS A 101 -16.89 -5.56 -3.14
N THR A 102 -17.94 -6.15 -2.56
CA THR A 102 -19.31 -5.70 -2.85
C THR A 102 -19.52 -4.27 -2.33
N LEU A 103 -18.93 -3.92 -1.17
CA LEU A 103 -19.04 -2.57 -0.62
C LEU A 103 -18.40 -1.46 -1.50
N GLU A 104 -17.39 -1.80 -2.31
CA GLU A 104 -16.71 -0.90 -3.24
C GLU A 104 -17.59 -0.50 -4.45
N GLY A 105 -18.53 0.42 -4.24
CA GLY A 105 -19.39 0.96 -5.30
C GLY A 105 -20.68 1.64 -4.81
N PHE A 106 -21.10 1.32 -3.58
CA PHE A 106 -22.37 1.82 -3.02
C PHE A 106 -22.37 3.29 -2.62
N GLU A 107 -21.21 3.95 -2.59
CA GLU A 107 -21.17 5.41 -2.37
C GLU A 107 -21.77 6.23 -3.50
N SER A 108 -21.80 5.66 -4.72
CA SER A 108 -22.43 6.31 -5.86
C SER A 108 -23.95 6.19 -5.85
N GLN A 109 -24.54 5.49 -4.88
CA GLN A 109 -25.98 5.20 -4.80
C GLN A 109 -26.73 5.98 -3.71
N LYS A 110 -26.27 7.19 -3.33
CA LYS A 110 -27.03 8.08 -2.40
C LYS A 110 -28.45 8.45 -2.88
N ASN A 111 -28.85 8.06 -4.10
CA ASN A 111 -30.15 8.35 -4.71
C ASN A 111 -31.02 7.10 -4.92
N THR A 112 -31.04 6.13 -3.98
CA THR A 112 -32.09 5.10 -4.00
C THR A 112 -33.44 5.75 -3.66
N LYS A 113 -34.39 5.68 -4.60
CA LYS A 113 -35.77 6.19 -4.44
C LYS A 113 -36.49 5.45 -3.30
N PHE A 114 -37.40 6.13 -2.61
CA PHE A 114 -38.29 5.52 -1.62
C PHE A 114 -39.02 4.30 -2.21
N GLY A 115 -38.92 3.14 -1.54
CA GLY A 115 -39.60 1.90 -1.93
C GLY A 115 -38.74 0.87 -2.69
N GLN A 116 -37.50 1.17 -3.08
CA GLN A 116 -36.59 0.17 -3.66
C GLN A 116 -35.65 -0.41 -2.60
N THR A 117 -35.57 -1.74 -2.53
CA THR A 117 -34.50 -2.45 -1.80
C THR A 117 -33.16 -1.94 -2.31
N SER A 118 -32.31 -1.42 -1.43
CA SER A 118 -30.97 -0.98 -1.85
C SER A 118 -30.24 -2.17 -2.46
N HIS A 119 -29.51 -1.96 -3.57
CA HIS A 119 -28.75 -3.04 -4.20
C HIS A 119 -27.80 -3.71 -3.19
N LEU A 120 -27.30 -2.98 -2.20
CA LEU A 120 -26.53 -3.54 -1.09
C LEU A 120 -27.33 -4.58 -0.30
N LYS A 121 -28.58 -4.27 0.06
CA LYS A 121 -29.45 -5.19 0.79
C LYS A 121 -29.74 -6.45 -0.05
N ALA A 122 -30.07 -6.30 -1.33
CA ALA A 122 -30.29 -7.45 -2.21
C ALA A 122 -29.04 -8.35 -2.33
N THR A 123 -27.84 -7.75 -2.49
CA THR A 123 -26.57 -8.50 -2.51
C THR A 123 -26.31 -9.19 -1.17
N MET A 124 -26.58 -8.54 -0.04
CA MET A 124 -26.43 -9.13 1.28
C MET A 124 -27.40 -10.29 1.51
N ASP A 125 -28.65 -10.16 1.09
CA ASP A 125 -29.68 -11.21 1.18
C ASP A 125 -29.25 -12.45 0.38
N MET A 126 -28.72 -12.26 -0.85
CA MET A 126 -28.12 -13.35 -1.64
C MET A 126 -26.90 -13.97 -0.95
N MET A 127 -25.97 -13.15 -0.46
CA MET A 127 -24.80 -13.66 0.28
C MET A 127 -25.22 -14.44 1.52
N GLN A 128 -26.30 -14.05 2.19
CA GLN A 128 -26.83 -14.77 3.34
C GLN A 128 -27.42 -16.12 2.93
N ALA A 129 -28.24 -16.15 1.89
CA ALA A 129 -28.85 -17.38 1.35
C ALA A 129 -27.79 -18.43 0.96
N TRP A 130 -26.65 -17.97 0.45
CA TRP A 130 -25.53 -18.84 0.07
C TRP A 130 -24.49 -19.06 1.18
N HIS A 131 -24.74 -18.62 2.41
CA HIS A 131 -23.80 -18.71 3.54
C HIS A 131 -22.41 -18.08 3.27
N LEU A 132 -22.39 -16.99 2.51
CA LEU A 132 -21.19 -16.23 2.12
C LEU A 132 -20.96 -14.96 2.96
N LEU A 133 -21.89 -14.61 3.84
CA LEU A 133 -21.67 -13.49 4.77
C LEU A 133 -20.54 -13.84 5.76
N PRO A 134 -19.54 -12.95 5.92
CA PRO A 134 -18.55 -13.11 6.97
C PRO A 134 -19.19 -13.13 8.36
N GLU A 135 -18.66 -13.92 9.30
CA GLU A 135 -19.18 -14.03 10.68
C GLU A 135 -19.38 -12.65 11.34
N ASN A 136 -18.44 -11.73 11.11
CA ASN A 136 -18.47 -10.36 11.65
C ASN A 136 -18.82 -9.30 10.59
N PHE A 137 -19.73 -9.58 9.63
CA PHE A 137 -20.04 -8.67 8.52
C PHE A 137 -20.39 -7.22 8.96
N SER A 138 -20.99 -7.04 10.13
CA SER A 138 -21.33 -5.71 10.68
C SER A 138 -20.11 -4.81 10.91
N HIS A 139 -18.96 -5.41 11.22
CA HIS A 139 -17.68 -4.71 11.33
C HIS A 139 -17.18 -4.23 9.96
N PHE A 140 -17.31 -5.06 8.92
CA PHE A 140 -16.88 -4.73 7.55
C PHE A 140 -17.76 -3.68 6.88
N LEU A 141 -19.05 -3.56 7.26
CA LEU A 141 -19.90 -2.44 6.82
C LEU A 141 -19.33 -1.07 7.22
N ARG A 142 -18.50 -1.02 8.27
CA ARG A 142 -17.86 0.19 8.77
C ARG A 142 -16.44 0.38 8.23
N PHE A 143 -16.04 -0.32 7.16
CA PHE A 143 -14.69 -0.34 6.60
C PHE A 143 -14.04 1.05 6.46
N ARG A 144 -14.79 2.05 6.00
CA ARG A 144 -14.28 3.43 5.82
C ARG A 144 -13.95 4.17 7.11
N ASN A 145 -14.49 3.68 8.22
CA ASN A 145 -14.31 4.22 9.56
C ASN A 145 -13.38 3.34 10.40
N TRP A 146 -12.79 2.30 9.80
CA TRP A 146 -11.81 1.46 10.49
C TRP A 146 -10.64 2.30 10.95
N LYS A 147 -10.17 2.02 12.15
CA LYS A 147 -8.96 2.67 12.66
C LYS A 147 -7.75 2.18 11.87
N TYR A 148 -6.72 3.01 11.82
CA TYR A 148 -5.44 2.70 11.18
C TYR A 148 -4.90 1.30 11.52
N LYS A 149 -4.93 0.90 12.80
CA LYS A 149 -4.46 -0.42 13.23
C LYS A 149 -5.26 -1.57 12.59
N GLU A 150 -6.55 -1.39 12.41
CA GLU A 150 -7.43 -2.39 11.77
C GLU A 150 -7.08 -2.51 10.29
N LEU A 151 -6.88 -1.38 9.60
CA LEU A 151 -6.46 -1.33 8.19
C LEU A 151 -5.10 -2.02 7.96
N ILE A 152 -4.15 -1.85 8.87
CA ILE A 152 -2.85 -2.55 8.82
C ILE A 152 -2.99 -4.02 9.13
N ALA A 153 -3.68 -4.38 10.22
CA ALA A 153 -3.80 -5.78 10.62
C ALA A 153 -4.50 -6.60 9.54
N PHE A 154 -5.57 -6.05 8.96
CA PHE A 154 -6.28 -6.69 7.86
C PHE A 154 -5.44 -6.67 6.56
N GLY A 155 -4.76 -5.57 6.27
CA GLY A 155 -3.84 -5.48 5.13
C GLY A 155 -2.73 -6.52 5.17
N ALA A 156 -2.12 -6.74 6.34
CA ALA A 156 -1.11 -7.78 6.53
C ALA A 156 -1.67 -9.16 6.18
N LYS A 157 -2.86 -9.53 6.68
CA LYS A 157 -3.54 -10.79 6.34
C LYS A 157 -3.72 -10.94 4.82
N VAL A 158 -4.20 -9.89 4.16
CA VAL A 158 -4.44 -9.89 2.70
C VAL A 158 -3.13 -10.05 1.93
N HIS A 159 -2.11 -9.25 2.23
CA HIS A 159 -0.83 -9.33 1.55
C HIS A 159 -0.10 -10.65 1.80
N ASP A 160 -0.19 -11.21 3.01
CA ASP A 160 0.39 -12.51 3.33
C ASP A 160 -0.32 -13.62 2.55
N TYR A 161 -1.66 -13.59 2.45
CA TYR A 161 -2.39 -14.51 1.57
C TYR A 161 -1.94 -14.40 0.11
N LEU A 162 -1.80 -13.18 -0.41
CA LEU A 162 -1.37 -12.96 -1.79
C LEU A 162 0.04 -13.52 -2.04
N ILE A 163 0.99 -13.23 -1.15
CA ILE A 163 2.38 -13.74 -1.20
C ILE A 163 2.40 -15.26 -1.16
N GLU A 164 1.71 -15.87 -0.20
CA GLU A 164 1.71 -17.33 -0.04
C GLU A 164 1.02 -18.02 -1.20
N THR A 165 -0.09 -17.47 -1.71
CA THR A 165 -0.77 -18.02 -2.88
C THR A 165 0.11 -17.90 -4.12
N TYR A 166 0.78 -16.77 -4.35
CA TYR A 166 1.75 -16.64 -5.43
C TYR A 166 2.88 -17.68 -5.34
N LYS A 167 3.44 -17.92 -4.14
CA LYS A 167 4.47 -18.95 -3.94
C LYS A 167 3.96 -20.35 -4.29
N ARG A 168 2.76 -20.73 -3.80
CA ARG A 168 2.11 -22.02 -4.12
C ARG A 168 1.90 -22.17 -5.62
N LEU A 169 1.28 -21.18 -6.25
CA LEU A 169 1.01 -21.22 -7.69
C LEU A 169 2.31 -21.30 -8.49
N ARG A 170 3.33 -20.52 -8.13
CA ARG A 170 4.65 -20.60 -8.77
C ARG A 170 5.28 -21.99 -8.64
N TRP A 171 5.11 -22.66 -7.50
CA TRP A 171 5.60 -24.03 -7.30
C TRP A 171 4.86 -25.03 -8.20
N ILE A 172 3.53 -24.96 -8.25
CA ILE A 172 2.70 -25.76 -9.18
C ILE A 172 3.12 -25.51 -10.64
N PHE A 173 3.44 -24.26 -11.01
CA PHE A 173 3.92 -23.98 -12.36
C PHE A 173 5.26 -24.60 -12.69
N LYS A 174 6.19 -24.64 -11.73
CA LYS A 174 7.49 -25.29 -11.92
C LYS A 174 7.38 -26.81 -12.08
N SER A 175 6.32 -27.43 -11.58
CA SER A 175 6.07 -28.85 -11.78
C SER A 175 5.49 -29.21 -13.15
N PHE A 176 5.03 -28.24 -13.95
CA PHE A 176 4.65 -28.50 -15.34
C PHE A 176 5.90 -28.55 -16.24
N GLY A 177 5.93 -29.46 -17.21
CA GLY A 177 7.07 -29.64 -18.13
C GLY A 177 7.30 -28.41 -19.03
N ALA A 178 8.55 -28.24 -19.50
CA ALA A 178 8.98 -27.12 -20.33
C ALA A 178 8.19 -26.94 -21.65
N ASP A 179 7.52 -28.00 -22.12
CA ASP A 179 6.69 -28.01 -23.33
C ASP A 179 5.29 -27.39 -23.14
N THR A 180 4.92 -26.99 -21.91
CA THR A 180 3.68 -26.25 -21.66
C THR A 180 3.87 -24.78 -22.06
N GLY A 181 3.84 -24.51 -23.38
CA GLY A 181 4.05 -23.21 -24.02
C GLY A 181 3.73 -22.01 -23.13
N LEU A 182 4.75 -21.51 -22.43
CA LEU A 182 4.63 -20.40 -21.50
C LEU A 182 4.26 -19.16 -22.31
N THR A 183 2.97 -18.78 -22.29
CA THR A 183 2.46 -17.62 -23.04
C THR A 183 2.93 -16.28 -22.45
N ILE A 184 3.55 -16.28 -21.28
CA ILE A 184 4.10 -15.07 -20.66
C ILE A 184 5.55 -14.87 -21.11
N THR A 185 5.85 -13.69 -21.64
CA THR A 185 7.20 -13.36 -22.09
C THR A 185 8.14 -13.13 -20.89
N GLU A 186 9.43 -13.41 -21.02
CA GLU A 186 10.43 -13.06 -20.01
C GLU A 186 10.40 -11.56 -19.66
N ARG A 187 10.08 -10.74 -20.65
CA ARG A 187 9.87 -9.29 -20.51
C ARG A 187 8.76 -8.98 -19.51
N ASP A 188 7.60 -9.63 -19.63
CA ASP A 188 6.47 -9.43 -18.71
C ASP A 188 6.78 -9.92 -17.30
N ILE A 189 7.49 -11.06 -17.19
CA ILE A 189 7.98 -11.56 -15.90
C ILE A 189 8.90 -10.51 -15.24
N SER A 190 9.80 -9.91 -16.00
CA SER A 190 10.73 -8.88 -15.49
C SER A 190 10.00 -7.63 -15.02
N ILE A 191 9.06 -7.08 -15.82
CA ILE A 191 8.27 -5.89 -15.45
C ILE A 191 7.48 -6.15 -14.18
N LEU A 192 6.74 -7.26 -14.16
CA LEU A 192 5.84 -7.57 -13.06
C LEU A 192 6.62 -7.96 -11.81
N GLY A 193 7.76 -8.65 -11.95
CA GLY A 193 8.66 -8.96 -10.84
C GLY A 193 9.25 -7.69 -10.21
N ARG A 194 9.80 -6.78 -11.03
CA ARG A 194 10.39 -5.51 -10.56
C ARG A 194 9.40 -4.69 -9.75
N LYS A 195 8.15 -4.60 -10.21
CA LYS A 195 7.09 -3.86 -9.52
C LYS A 195 6.67 -4.48 -8.18
N LEU A 196 6.76 -5.81 -8.04
CA LEU A 196 6.57 -6.46 -6.75
C LEU A 196 7.72 -6.17 -5.80
N PHE A 197 8.96 -6.22 -6.28
CA PHE A 197 10.14 -5.88 -5.50
C PHE A 197 10.10 -4.43 -5.02
N THR A 198 9.62 -3.49 -5.85
CA THR A 198 9.38 -2.11 -5.44
C THR A 198 8.56 -2.01 -4.14
N PHE A 199 7.54 -2.83 -3.96
CA PHE A 199 6.71 -2.78 -2.75
C PHE A 199 7.26 -3.62 -1.59
N TYR A 200 7.70 -4.85 -1.86
CA TYR A 200 8.02 -5.83 -0.80
C TYR A 200 9.50 -5.95 -0.45
N GLU A 201 10.41 -5.54 -1.33
CA GLU A 201 11.85 -5.69 -1.11
C GLU A 201 12.35 -4.64 -0.13
N GLN A 202 13.06 -5.08 0.91
CA GLN A 202 13.82 -4.18 1.78
C GLN A 202 15.19 -3.90 1.15
N LYS A 203 15.55 -2.62 1.09
CA LYS A 203 16.86 -2.15 0.60
C LYS A 203 17.45 -1.19 1.62
N ALA A 204 18.77 -1.07 1.63
CA ALA A 204 19.42 -0.01 2.40
C ALA A 204 18.84 1.35 2.01
N ASP A 205 18.63 2.22 3.00
CA ASP A 205 18.10 3.58 2.85
C ASP A 205 16.69 3.70 2.24
N LYS A 206 16.06 2.58 1.84
CA LYS A 206 14.69 2.59 1.31
C LYS A 206 13.69 2.84 2.44
N ILE A 207 12.66 3.61 2.12
CA ILE A 207 11.47 3.77 2.95
C ILE A 207 10.53 2.62 2.67
N ASP A 208 10.32 1.77 3.67
CA ASP A 208 9.45 0.60 3.53
C ASP A 208 7.97 0.99 3.41
N TYR A 209 7.27 0.29 2.53
CA TYR A 209 5.83 0.40 2.37
C TYR A 209 5.09 -0.51 3.35
N ILE A 210 4.02 0.01 3.94
CA ILE A 210 3.12 -0.74 4.80
C ILE A 210 2.17 -1.57 3.93
N ARG A 211 2.04 -2.84 4.30
CA ARG A 211 1.05 -3.79 3.77
C ARG A 211 -0.35 -3.44 4.29
N SER A 212 -0.88 -2.29 3.85
CA SER A 212 -2.23 -1.84 4.19
C SER A 212 -3.21 -2.13 3.05
N VAL A 213 -4.50 -2.25 3.38
CA VAL A 213 -5.53 -2.43 2.35
C VAL A 213 -5.80 -1.20 1.50
N SER A 214 -5.53 -0.01 2.03
CA SER A 214 -5.63 1.25 1.30
C SER A 214 -4.83 2.33 2.02
N ARG A 215 -3.87 2.93 1.31
CA ARG A 215 -3.13 4.10 1.82
C ARG A 215 -3.98 5.36 1.88
N ASP A 216 -5.00 5.46 1.03
CA ASP A 216 -5.88 6.64 0.97
C ASP A 216 -6.79 6.74 2.22
N LEU A 217 -7.05 5.61 2.88
CA LEU A 217 -7.84 5.55 4.12
C LEU A 217 -6.98 5.63 5.39
N MET A 218 -5.65 5.57 5.28
CA MET A 218 -4.75 5.51 6.43
C MET A 218 -4.45 6.88 7.05
N ALA A 219 -4.84 7.97 6.39
CA ALA A 219 -4.53 9.34 6.82
C ALA A 219 -5.11 9.63 8.21
N GLN A 220 -4.24 10.07 9.12
CA GLN A 220 -4.65 10.49 10.46
C GLN A 220 -5.01 11.97 10.48
N GLU A 221 -6.04 12.32 11.24
CA GLU A 221 -6.44 13.71 11.45
C GLU A 221 -5.43 14.45 12.32
N HIS A 222 -4.95 13.81 13.40
CA HIS A 222 -3.94 14.35 14.29
C HIS A 222 -2.79 13.36 14.48
N ILE A 223 -1.56 13.86 14.44
CA ILE A 223 -0.36 13.11 14.79
C ILE A 223 0.46 13.94 15.79
N THR A 224 0.75 13.36 16.96
CA THR A 224 1.70 13.93 17.91
C THR A 224 3.08 13.33 17.70
N ILE A 225 4.08 14.20 17.50
CA ILE A 225 5.49 13.84 17.51
C ILE A 225 6.02 14.00 18.93
N HIS A 226 6.66 12.94 19.43
CA HIS A 226 7.33 12.94 20.72
C HIS A 226 8.81 12.61 20.55
N ILE A 227 9.66 13.35 21.26
CA ILE A 227 11.11 13.24 21.18
C ILE A 227 11.62 12.87 22.57
N THR A 228 12.35 11.76 22.65
CA THR A 228 12.98 11.30 23.89
C THR A 228 14.44 10.93 23.65
N LYS A 229 15.24 10.94 24.71
CA LYS A 229 16.65 10.57 24.67
C LYS A 229 16.87 9.39 25.59
N TYR A 230 17.47 8.32 25.06
CA TYR A 230 17.82 7.13 25.82
C TYR A 230 19.25 6.71 25.45
N GLU A 231 20.10 6.50 26.46
CA GLU A 231 21.52 6.12 26.28
C GLU A 231 22.30 7.00 25.30
N GLY A 232 22.06 8.31 25.33
CA GLY A 232 22.75 9.26 24.44
C GLY A 232 22.12 9.41 23.05
N VAL A 233 21.21 8.52 22.66
CA VAL A 233 20.56 8.50 21.35
C VAL A 233 19.15 9.11 21.44
N PHE A 234 18.80 9.94 20.46
CA PHE A 234 17.46 10.48 20.33
C PHE A 234 16.55 9.51 19.59
N TYR A 235 15.33 9.35 20.07
CA TYR A 235 14.27 8.59 19.44
C TYR A 235 13.05 9.47 19.21
N TYR A 236 12.47 9.30 18.04
CA TYR A 236 11.33 10.05 17.55
C TYR A 236 10.14 9.11 17.40
N TYR A 237 9.03 9.47 18.01
CA TYR A 237 7.80 8.69 18.00
C TYR A 237 6.70 9.50 17.33
N ALA A 238 5.93 8.84 16.48
CA ALA A 238 4.66 9.34 15.98
C ALA A 238 3.53 8.63 16.70
N PHE A 239 2.68 9.40 17.36
CA PHE A 239 1.49 8.93 18.05
C PHE A 239 0.23 9.33 17.29
N GLN A 240 -0.78 8.47 17.30
CA GLN A 240 -2.11 8.78 16.80
C GLN A 240 -2.83 9.71 17.78
N GLY A 241 -3.41 10.80 17.28
CA GLY A 241 -4.19 11.74 18.07
C GLY A 241 -3.39 12.96 18.54
N GLN A 242 -4.05 13.78 19.35
CA GLN A 242 -3.45 14.94 20.02
C GLN A 242 -3.10 14.56 21.45
N LEU A 243 -1.82 14.34 21.69
CA LEU A 243 -1.24 14.02 23.00
C LEU A 243 -0.24 15.09 23.43
N ASP A 244 -0.06 15.20 24.74
CA ASP A 244 0.97 16.00 25.41
C ASP A 244 2.05 15.10 26.05
N HIS A 245 3.02 15.71 26.73
CA HIS A 245 4.15 14.98 27.31
C HIS A 245 3.75 14.01 28.45
N GLU A 246 2.62 14.22 29.12
CA GLU A 246 2.17 13.36 30.22
C GLU A 246 1.37 12.18 29.68
N THR A 247 0.45 12.47 28.76
CA THR A 247 -0.47 11.51 28.16
C THR A 247 0.21 10.52 27.21
N VAL A 248 1.35 10.85 26.58
CA VAL A 248 2.09 9.88 25.75
C VAL A 248 2.50 8.62 26.51
N LYS A 249 2.80 8.71 27.81
CA LYS A 249 3.22 7.56 28.63
C LYS A 249 2.09 6.57 28.89
N SER A 250 0.86 7.06 29.04
CA SER A 250 -0.32 6.22 29.24
C SER A 250 -0.95 5.74 27.93
N ASN A 251 -0.52 6.28 26.78
CA ASN A 251 -1.07 5.97 25.46
C ASN A 251 -0.05 5.27 24.54
N VAL A 252 0.76 4.35 25.08
CA VAL A 252 1.76 3.58 24.30
C VAL A 252 1.11 2.82 23.14
N ASP A 253 -0.13 2.37 23.30
CA ASP A 253 -0.87 1.72 22.22
C ASP A 253 -1.14 2.65 21.03
N SER A 254 -1.13 3.96 21.20
CA SER A 254 -1.34 4.90 20.08
C SER A 254 -0.07 5.15 19.26
N VAL A 255 1.07 4.54 19.60
CA VAL A 255 2.30 4.63 18.80
C VAL A 255 2.07 4.04 17.41
N ILE A 256 2.28 4.88 16.40
CA ILE A 256 2.26 4.51 14.98
C ILE A 256 3.63 3.96 14.56
N LYS A 257 4.69 4.71 14.89
CA LYS A 257 6.07 4.38 14.50
C LYS A 257 7.08 5.03 15.43
N ARG A 258 8.19 4.34 15.62
CA ARG A 258 9.43 4.84 16.23
C ARG A 258 10.54 4.84 15.19
N GLU A 259 11.37 5.87 15.20
CA GLU A 259 12.59 6.03 14.41
C GLU A 259 13.70 6.69 15.24
N ASP A 260 14.94 6.60 14.78
CA ASP A 260 16.11 7.30 15.32
C ASP A 260 16.43 8.60 14.55
N ASN A 261 15.67 8.89 13.49
CA ASN A 261 15.79 10.09 12.67
C ASN A 261 14.41 10.71 12.40
N LEU A 262 14.25 11.99 12.76
CA LEU A 262 12.97 12.70 12.62
C LEU A 262 12.54 12.86 11.16
N VAL A 263 13.48 13.17 10.26
CA VAL A 263 13.17 13.30 8.83
C VAL A 263 12.68 11.96 8.27
N ARG A 264 13.35 10.84 8.64
CA ARG A 264 12.93 9.49 8.26
C ARG A 264 11.52 9.18 8.73
N LEU A 265 11.19 9.53 9.97
CA LEU A 265 9.84 9.35 10.53
C LEU A 265 8.80 10.09 9.68
N ILE A 266 9.00 11.39 9.42
CA ILE A 266 8.05 12.22 8.67
C ILE A 266 7.88 11.69 7.24
N VAL A 267 8.99 11.37 6.56
CA VAL A 267 8.96 10.81 5.21
C VAL A 267 8.23 9.48 5.19
N TRP A 268 8.49 8.59 6.14
CA TRP A 268 7.82 7.29 6.22
C TRP A 268 6.30 7.43 6.44
N LEU A 269 5.87 8.36 7.30
CA LEU A 269 4.45 8.65 7.52
C LEU A 269 3.77 9.17 6.25
N LEU A 270 4.44 10.06 5.50
CA LEU A 270 3.92 10.63 4.25
C LEU A 270 3.82 9.55 3.16
N VAL A 271 4.91 8.81 2.91
CA VAL A 271 5.00 7.78 1.87
C VAL A 271 3.95 6.68 2.06
N ASN A 272 3.59 6.40 3.31
CA ASN A 272 2.57 5.42 3.67
C ASN A 272 1.15 5.98 3.79
N GLY A 273 0.94 7.26 3.48
CA GLY A 273 -0.38 7.91 3.48
C GLY A 273 -0.96 8.14 4.89
N ILE A 274 -0.16 7.95 5.94
CA ILE A 274 -0.57 8.20 7.33
C ILE A 274 -0.59 9.70 7.60
N LEU A 275 0.41 10.40 7.07
CA LEU A 275 0.46 11.86 7.05
C LEU A 275 0.00 12.34 5.67
N ALA A 276 -0.96 13.27 5.66
CA ALA A 276 -1.50 13.90 4.46
C ALA A 276 -1.63 15.42 4.66
N ALA A 277 -2.00 16.16 3.61
CA ALA A 277 -2.15 17.63 3.66
C ALA A 277 -3.14 18.13 4.73
N LYS A 278 -4.13 17.32 5.10
CA LYS A 278 -5.12 17.65 6.14
C LYS A 278 -4.70 17.22 7.55
N THR A 279 -3.57 16.53 7.70
CA THR A 279 -3.10 16.03 8.99
C THR A 279 -2.56 17.17 9.83
N GLN A 280 -3.10 17.35 11.03
CA GLN A 280 -2.61 18.31 12.00
C GLN A 280 -1.49 17.70 12.82
N LEU A 281 -0.32 18.36 12.80
CA LEU A 281 0.85 17.93 13.56
C LEU A 281 0.90 18.64 14.90
N HIS A 282 1.24 17.88 15.93
CA HIS A 282 1.52 18.36 17.28
C HIS A 282 2.93 17.93 17.68
N LEU A 283 3.56 18.70 18.56
CA LEU A 283 4.89 18.38 19.09
C LEU A 283 4.85 18.47 20.62
N THR A 284 5.17 17.39 21.31
CA THR A 284 5.32 17.45 22.76
C THR A 284 6.51 18.34 23.14
N LYS A 285 6.50 18.89 24.35
CA LYS A 285 7.65 19.64 24.90
C LYS A 285 8.95 18.84 24.68
N ASN A 286 9.93 19.48 24.06
CA ASN A 286 11.23 18.88 23.76
C ASN A 286 12.36 19.90 24.03
N PHE A 287 13.59 19.41 24.10
CA PHE A 287 14.79 20.21 24.43
C PHE A 287 15.69 20.48 23.21
N LEU A 288 15.26 20.10 22.01
CA LEU A 288 16.01 20.35 20.78
C LEU A 288 15.65 21.75 20.23
N PRO A 289 16.53 22.36 19.42
CA PRO A 289 16.23 23.61 18.72
C PRO A 289 15.12 23.52 17.65
N ILE A 290 14.62 22.30 17.40
CA ILE A 290 13.57 22.01 16.42
C ILE A 290 12.21 22.33 17.04
N ASP A 291 11.45 23.19 16.38
CA ASP A 291 10.09 23.52 16.78
C ASP A 291 9.04 22.88 15.86
N LEU A 292 7.77 23.03 16.22
CA LEU A 292 6.66 22.49 15.44
C LEU A 292 6.57 23.15 14.05
N VAL A 293 6.94 24.43 13.93
CA VAL A 293 6.86 25.19 12.69
C VAL A 293 7.86 24.65 11.66
N ASP A 294 9.06 24.25 12.09
CA ASP A 294 10.06 23.63 11.23
C ASP A 294 9.55 22.30 10.66
N ILE A 295 8.92 21.47 11.50
CA ILE A 295 8.34 20.19 11.11
C ILE A 295 7.19 20.42 10.12
N GLN A 296 6.28 21.35 10.42
CA GLN A 296 5.14 21.68 9.55
C GLN A 296 5.61 22.17 8.17
N LYS A 297 6.59 23.08 8.12
CA LYS A 297 7.16 23.58 6.85
C LYS A 297 7.87 22.48 6.06
N LEU A 298 8.60 21.60 6.74
CA LEU A 298 9.21 20.44 6.10
C LEU A 298 8.13 19.52 5.50
N THR A 299 7.08 19.24 6.28
CA THR A 299 5.94 18.42 5.85
C THR A 299 5.22 19.02 4.64
N GLU A 300 4.92 20.31 4.64
CA GLU A 300 4.31 21.01 3.50
C GLU A 300 5.15 20.87 2.23
N LEU A 301 6.46 21.06 2.35
CA LEU A 301 7.36 20.90 1.21
C LEU A 301 7.42 19.45 0.74
N LEU A 302 7.52 18.48 1.66
CA LEU A 302 7.51 17.06 1.32
C LEU A 302 6.23 16.66 0.56
N ILE A 303 5.05 17.11 1.01
CA ILE A 303 3.76 16.86 0.33
C ILE A 303 3.75 17.48 -1.07
N LYS A 304 4.31 18.68 -1.22
CA LYS A 304 4.40 19.36 -2.52
C LYS A 304 5.35 18.65 -3.47
N THR A 305 6.51 18.22 -2.98
CA THR A 305 7.57 17.59 -3.79
C THR A 305 7.21 16.15 -4.17
N PHE A 306 6.63 15.39 -3.24
CA PHE A 306 6.42 13.94 -3.36
C PHE A 306 4.92 13.57 -3.32
N PRO A 307 4.33 13.12 -4.44
CA PRO A 307 2.96 12.64 -4.48
C PRO A 307 2.85 11.22 -3.92
N ILE A 308 1.65 10.87 -3.45
CA ILE A 308 1.33 9.47 -3.15
C ILE A 308 1.48 8.65 -4.43
N ILE A 309 2.31 7.60 -4.35
CA ILE A 309 2.49 6.67 -5.47
C ILE A 309 1.28 5.77 -5.55
N HIS A 310 0.73 5.58 -6.74
CA HIS A 310 -0.20 4.49 -7.03
C HIS A 310 0.53 3.50 -7.93
N PHE A 311 0.75 2.28 -7.45
CA PHE A 311 1.67 1.38 -8.16
C PHE A 311 1.12 1.01 -9.54
N SER A 312 -0.19 0.85 -9.68
CA SER A 312 -0.90 0.63 -10.95
C SER A 312 -0.60 1.69 -12.01
N ARG A 313 -0.24 2.92 -11.62
CA ARG A 313 0.07 4.03 -12.53
C ARG A 313 1.54 4.05 -12.99
N ILE A 314 2.43 3.27 -12.36
CA ILE A 314 3.81 3.14 -12.82
C ILE A 314 3.83 2.49 -14.20
N SER A 315 4.40 3.21 -15.17
CA SER A 315 4.49 2.75 -16.55
C SER A 315 5.35 1.48 -16.66
N PRO A 316 4.89 0.45 -17.39
CA PRO A 316 5.71 -0.72 -17.72
C PRO A 316 7.02 -0.35 -18.43
N ALA A 317 7.03 0.73 -19.22
CA ALA A 317 8.23 1.20 -19.90
C ALA A 317 9.32 1.68 -18.93
N ASN A 318 8.93 2.27 -17.80
CA ASN A 318 9.87 2.68 -16.75
C ASN A 318 10.51 1.46 -16.11
N LEU A 319 9.72 0.43 -15.83
CA LEU A 319 10.17 -0.81 -15.19
C LEU A 319 11.13 -1.64 -16.05
N LEU A 320 11.15 -1.44 -17.37
CA LEU A 320 12.10 -2.11 -18.27
C LEU A 320 13.47 -1.42 -18.30
N LYS A 321 13.50 -0.10 -18.11
CA LYS A 321 14.72 0.69 -18.12
C LYS A 321 15.45 0.54 -16.78
N ARG A 322 16.72 0.95 -16.73
CA ARG A 322 17.42 1.12 -15.45
C ARG A 322 16.69 2.17 -14.62
N GLU A 323 16.62 1.93 -13.30
CA GLU A 323 16.04 2.90 -12.37
C GLU A 323 16.72 4.26 -12.48
N LYS A 324 15.91 5.32 -12.39
CA LYS A 324 16.41 6.69 -12.34
C LYS A 324 15.69 7.47 -11.25
N VAL A 325 16.41 8.30 -10.53
CA VAL A 325 15.80 9.28 -9.63
C VAL A 325 15.01 10.28 -10.48
N LEU A 326 13.75 10.49 -10.14
CA LEU A 326 12.87 11.45 -10.81
C LEU A 326 12.88 12.80 -10.11
N ARG A 327 12.91 12.77 -8.77
CA ARG A 327 12.84 13.95 -7.91
C ARG A 327 13.64 13.74 -6.64
N ALA A 328 14.10 14.83 -6.05
CA ALA A 328 14.83 14.82 -4.80
C ALA A 328 14.51 16.06 -3.93
N LEU A 329 14.68 15.92 -2.62
CA LEU A 329 14.62 17.00 -1.65
C LEU A 329 15.84 16.90 -0.73
N ALA A 330 16.69 17.92 -0.75
CA ALA A 330 17.81 18.05 0.17
C ALA A 330 17.38 18.84 1.41
N ILE A 331 17.50 18.24 2.58
CA ILE A 331 17.18 18.84 3.88
C ILE A 331 18.51 19.10 4.58
N VAL A 332 18.82 20.37 4.82
CA VAL A 332 20.15 20.77 5.29
C VAL A 332 20.06 21.39 6.67
N ASN A 333 20.89 20.86 7.58
CA ASN A 333 20.99 21.30 8.97
C ASN A 333 19.64 21.39 9.70
N PHE A 334 18.83 20.32 9.62
CA PHE A 334 17.50 20.31 10.22
C PHE A 334 17.52 20.45 11.74
N GLU A 335 18.55 19.90 12.39
CA GLU A 335 18.77 19.96 13.84
C GLU A 335 19.32 21.31 14.33
N LYS A 336 19.55 22.26 13.40
CA LYS A 336 20.09 23.61 13.66
C LYS A 336 21.40 23.59 14.47
N GLU A 337 22.29 22.65 14.18
CA GLU A 337 23.62 22.62 14.79
C GLU A 337 24.48 23.79 14.26
N PRO A 338 25.36 24.40 15.08
CA PRO A 338 26.27 25.44 14.60
C PRO A 338 27.20 24.92 13.48
N VAL A 339 27.23 25.61 12.33
CA VAL A 339 27.99 25.18 11.15
C VAL A 339 29.19 26.09 10.88
N LYS A 340 29.14 27.37 11.22
CA LYS A 340 30.30 28.27 11.08
C LYS A 340 31.48 27.76 11.91
N GLY A 341 32.61 27.54 11.24
CA GLY A 341 33.82 26.98 11.87
C GLY A 341 33.81 25.45 12.00
N SER A 342 32.71 24.78 11.68
CA SER A 342 32.64 23.31 11.62
C SER A 342 32.94 22.80 10.21
N LYS A 343 33.52 21.59 10.13
CA LYS A 343 33.63 20.81 8.89
C LYS A 343 32.40 19.94 8.64
N THR A 344 31.52 19.82 9.64
CA THR A 344 30.31 19.00 9.55
C THR A 344 29.14 19.82 9.05
N LEU A 345 28.28 19.16 8.28
CA LEU A 345 26.99 19.67 7.85
C LEU A 345 26.05 18.48 7.73
N LYS A 346 25.28 18.22 8.80
CA LYS A 346 24.26 17.16 8.76
C LYS A 346 23.20 17.52 7.73
N SER A 347 23.07 16.65 6.73
CA SER A 347 22.13 16.82 5.64
C SER A 347 21.47 15.49 5.32
N THR A 348 20.24 15.54 4.83
CA THR A 348 19.48 14.37 4.43
C THR A 348 18.93 14.59 3.02
N MET A 349 19.09 13.61 2.14
CA MET A 349 18.46 13.64 0.81
C MET A 349 17.35 12.61 0.76
N VAL A 350 16.14 13.06 0.45
CA VAL A 350 15.01 12.20 0.11
C VAL A 350 14.91 12.13 -1.40
N THR A 351 14.76 10.94 -1.96
CA THR A 351 14.65 10.75 -3.41
C THR A 351 13.50 9.80 -3.75
N GLU A 352 12.89 10.02 -4.91
CA GLU A 352 11.90 9.12 -5.51
C GLU A 352 12.42 8.65 -6.86
N ASN A 353 12.40 7.33 -7.11
CA ASN A 353 12.85 6.77 -8.38
C ASN A 353 11.70 6.44 -9.35
N SER A 354 12.06 6.08 -10.58
CA SER A 354 11.14 5.72 -11.66
C SER A 354 10.32 4.46 -11.42
N TYR A 355 10.67 3.69 -10.40
CA TYR A 355 9.90 2.52 -9.95
C TYR A 355 8.91 2.90 -8.85
N GLY A 356 8.90 4.14 -8.36
CA GLY A 356 8.07 4.56 -7.23
C GLY A 356 8.62 4.06 -5.90
N GLU A 357 9.94 3.92 -5.75
CA GLU A 357 10.59 3.72 -4.46
C GLU A 357 11.09 5.05 -3.90
N TYR A 358 11.03 5.18 -2.57
CA TYR A 358 11.59 6.31 -1.85
C TYR A 358 12.85 5.89 -1.10
N PHE A 359 13.88 6.73 -1.16
CA PHE A 359 15.11 6.53 -0.39
C PHE A 359 15.44 7.76 0.44
N ILE A 360 16.06 7.54 1.59
CA ILE A 360 16.55 8.57 2.49
C ILE A 360 18.02 8.33 2.83
N GLN A 361 18.89 9.26 2.46
CA GLN A 361 20.33 9.14 2.67
C GLN A 361 20.85 10.29 3.52
N GLY A 362 21.72 9.99 4.47
CA GLY A 362 22.39 10.96 5.33
C GLY A 362 23.77 11.36 4.80
N TYR A 363 24.13 12.62 4.96
CA TYR A 363 25.46 13.16 4.69
C TYR A 363 25.93 13.99 5.87
N THR A 364 27.22 13.94 6.17
CA THR A 364 27.79 14.61 7.34
C THR A 364 28.67 15.79 6.99
N THR A 365 28.96 16.02 5.70
CA THR A 365 29.82 17.11 5.24
C THR A 365 29.22 17.82 4.02
N PRO A 366 29.58 19.10 3.79
CA PRO A 366 29.15 19.82 2.59
C PRO A 366 29.63 19.15 1.29
N ILE A 367 30.84 18.58 1.30
CA ILE A 367 31.43 17.92 0.14
C ILE A 367 30.62 16.68 -0.26
N GLN A 368 30.24 15.84 0.71
CA GLN A 368 29.40 14.67 0.45
C GLN A 368 28.05 15.06 -0.15
N LEU A 369 27.37 16.07 0.42
CA LEU A 369 26.10 16.57 -0.11
C LEU A 369 26.25 17.07 -1.56
N LYS A 370 27.27 17.89 -1.84
CA LYS A 370 27.52 18.41 -3.20
C LYS A 370 27.82 17.30 -4.20
N ASN A 371 28.59 16.29 -3.80
CA ASN A 371 28.86 15.12 -4.64
C ASN A 371 27.57 14.35 -4.94
N ALA A 372 26.70 14.15 -3.94
CA ALA A 372 25.40 13.52 -4.15
C ALA A 372 24.53 14.32 -5.14
N MET A 373 24.44 15.65 -4.98
CA MET A 373 23.74 16.53 -5.92
C MET A 373 24.33 16.48 -7.33
N ARG A 374 25.65 16.37 -7.47
CA ARG A 374 26.33 16.21 -8.77
C ARG A 374 26.02 14.86 -9.42
N ILE A 375 25.92 13.78 -8.64
CA ILE A 375 25.50 12.47 -9.14
C ILE A 375 24.05 12.52 -9.63
N LEU A 376 23.15 13.16 -8.87
CA LEU A 376 21.77 13.40 -9.26
C LEU A 376 21.67 14.15 -10.59
N LEU A 377 22.45 15.21 -10.77
CA LEU A 377 22.48 15.96 -12.03
C LEU A 377 23.01 15.11 -13.19
N THR A 378 24.17 14.46 -13.03
CA THR A 378 24.87 13.80 -14.15
C THR A 378 24.24 12.47 -14.56
N GLN A 379 23.71 11.69 -13.62
CA GLN A 379 23.16 10.35 -13.89
C GLN A 379 21.64 10.36 -14.07
N HIS A 380 20.95 11.28 -13.40
CA HIS A 380 19.50 11.29 -13.32
C HIS A 380 18.84 12.56 -13.88
N TYR A 381 19.62 13.57 -14.27
CA TYR A 381 19.10 14.89 -14.68
C TYR A 381 18.22 15.52 -13.58
N VAL A 382 18.59 15.32 -12.31
CA VAL A 382 17.90 15.88 -11.15
C VAL A 382 18.69 17.08 -10.63
N SER A 383 18.10 18.28 -10.72
CA SER A 383 18.74 19.53 -10.29
C SER A 383 17.73 20.66 -10.09
N ARG A 384 18.17 21.74 -9.43
CA ARG A 384 17.36 22.95 -9.23
C ARG A 384 16.91 23.55 -10.57
N TRP A 385 17.77 23.52 -11.59
CA TRP A 385 17.47 24.07 -12.92
C TRP A 385 16.45 23.23 -13.71
N ASN A 386 16.32 21.95 -13.37
CA ASN A 386 15.35 21.04 -13.96
C ASN A 386 14.03 21.00 -13.18
N ASN A 387 13.87 21.83 -12.14
CA ASN A 387 12.68 21.91 -11.28
C ASN A 387 12.27 20.57 -10.64
N ASN A 388 13.25 19.71 -10.33
CA ASN A 388 13.03 18.40 -9.70
C ASN A 388 13.99 18.12 -8.53
N LEU A 389 14.70 19.14 -8.04
CA LEU A 389 15.45 19.12 -6.80
C LEU A 389 15.09 20.33 -5.95
N ASP A 390 14.41 20.08 -4.84
CA ASP A 390 14.10 21.08 -3.83
C ASP A 390 15.16 21.09 -2.72
N ILE A 391 15.33 22.23 -2.04
CA ILE A 391 16.24 22.36 -0.89
C ILE A 391 15.48 23.00 0.27
N PHE A 392 15.54 22.35 1.43
CA PHE A 392 14.96 22.82 2.67
C PHE A 392 16.05 23.14 3.69
N ILE A 393 15.96 24.33 4.28
CA ILE A 393 16.81 24.78 5.39
C ILE A 393 15.87 25.43 6.40
N PRO A 394 15.71 24.89 7.62
CA PRO A 394 14.81 25.48 8.61
C PRO A 394 15.29 26.89 9.00
N ALA A 395 14.40 27.67 9.59
CA ALA A 395 14.74 29.02 10.05
C ALA A 395 15.78 28.92 11.18
N GLN A 396 16.92 29.57 10.98
CA GLN A 396 18.08 29.52 11.88
C GLN A 396 19.03 30.68 11.60
N ASP A 397 19.84 31.07 12.58
CA ASP A 397 20.74 32.23 12.49
C ASP A 397 21.73 32.12 11.31
N GLU A 398 22.17 30.91 10.98
CA GLU A 398 23.13 30.65 9.92
C GLU A 398 22.49 30.35 8.55
N GLN A 399 21.18 30.57 8.39
CA GLN A 399 20.46 30.18 7.16
C GLN A 399 21.06 30.81 5.89
N SER A 400 21.43 32.10 5.92
CA SER A 400 22.05 32.77 4.77
C SER A 400 23.43 32.21 4.41
N TYR A 401 24.19 31.81 5.43
CA TYR A 401 25.49 31.16 5.24
C TYR A 401 25.32 29.77 4.60
N LEU A 402 24.36 28.98 5.10
CA LEU A 402 24.03 27.66 4.55
C LEU A 402 23.56 27.74 3.09
N LYS A 403 22.71 28.71 2.75
CA LYS A 403 22.28 28.95 1.35
C LYS A 403 23.49 29.20 0.45
N THR A 404 24.37 30.12 0.84
CA THR A 404 25.58 30.44 0.08
C THR A 404 26.52 29.23 -0.06
N LEU A 405 26.62 28.41 0.99
CA LEU A 405 27.46 27.22 1.01
C LEU A 405 26.99 26.15 0.01
N ILE A 406 25.68 26.00 -0.19
CA ILE A 406 25.07 25.02 -1.11
C ILE A 406 25.03 25.55 -2.55
N GLU A 407 24.91 26.87 -2.74
CA GLU A 407 24.82 27.50 -4.07
C GLU A 407 26.16 27.59 -4.81
N ARG A 408 27.27 27.72 -4.06
CA ARG A 408 28.63 27.60 -4.59
C ARG A 408 29.02 26.14 -4.78
#